data_AF-A0A519U4C0-F1
#
_entry.id   AF-A0A519U4C0-F1
#
_cell.length_a   1.000
_cell.length_b   1.000
_cell.length_c   1.000
_cell.angle_alpha   90.00
_cell.angle_beta   90.00
_cell.angle_gamma   90.00
#
_symmetry.space_group_name_H-M   'P 1'
#
loop_
_entity.id
_entity.type
_entity.pdbx_description
1 polymer ?
#
loop_
_entity_poly.entity_id
_entity_poly.type
_entity_poly.pdbx_seq_one_letter_code
_entity_poly.pdbx_strand_id
1 'polypeptide(L)'
;MQNQFLFFFSALGGFNALLLSAYFAIQAKNRNLSNYFLSALLFVLSIRIIKSVFFYFNPELANIFIQIGLSACLLIGPFLFLYLKSGREGEKSNWLIHVLPYFGAITILGVAYPYVENRGLWEWMVKAIYGQWLVYVILSFKYVRPITNKIKSNENFKKIDVWVLSIYAGVGLILLTYITASYTSYIVGALSFTFVSYLILLLLVFRKNNEPNFLQQKEKYKNKQIASEVIAHIEQKICLIAQKELYLNPNFTLEEASRELKIPKHILSQYLNERLNKSFSQLMNEYKIEKAKSLLEVETSLTIESIGYDSGFNSKSTFFTTFKKVTGKTPNEYQKIHANELRFIKPNSETVG
;
A
#
# COMPACT_ATOMS: atom_id res chain seq x y z
N MET A 1 -22.03 -33.39 -9.77
CA MET A 1 -20.72 -32.90 -9.32
C MET A 1 -20.26 -31.63 -10.05
N GLN A 2 -20.14 -31.60 -11.38
CA GLN A 2 -19.58 -30.43 -12.10
C GLN A 2 -20.34 -29.11 -11.84
N ASN A 3 -21.68 -29.14 -11.83
CA ASN A 3 -22.51 -27.96 -11.49
C ASN A 3 -22.35 -27.51 -10.03
N GLN A 4 -22.06 -28.43 -9.10
CA GLN A 4 -21.85 -28.09 -7.69
C GLN A 4 -20.50 -27.40 -7.47
N PHE A 5 -19.44 -27.86 -8.13
CA PHE A 5 -18.14 -27.17 -8.11
C PHE A 5 -18.24 -25.79 -8.76
N LEU A 6 -18.92 -25.67 -9.90
CA LEU A 6 -19.12 -24.39 -10.57
C LEU A 6 -19.91 -23.41 -9.69
N PHE A 7 -20.97 -23.88 -9.02
CA PHE A 7 -21.72 -23.08 -8.05
C PHE A 7 -20.82 -22.63 -6.89
N PHE A 8 -20.09 -23.56 -6.28
CA PHE A 8 -19.21 -23.26 -5.15
C PHE A 8 -18.17 -22.20 -5.50
N PHE A 9 -17.38 -22.39 -6.57
CA PHE A 9 -16.31 -21.46 -6.94
C PHE A 9 -16.82 -20.10 -7.44
N SER A 10 -18.00 -20.05 -8.05
CA SER A 10 -18.61 -18.79 -8.48
C SER A 10 -19.22 -18.01 -7.31
N ALA A 11 -19.80 -18.69 -6.31
CA ALA A 11 -20.34 -18.07 -5.10
C ALA A 11 -19.25 -17.58 -4.13
N LEU A 12 -18.12 -18.31 -4.07
CA LEU A 12 -17.04 -18.08 -3.11
C LEU A 12 -16.47 -16.67 -3.17
N GLY A 13 -16.26 -16.13 -4.38
CA GLY A 13 -15.81 -14.76 -4.56
C GLY A 13 -16.78 -13.74 -3.98
N GLY A 14 -18.08 -13.90 -4.28
CA GLY A 14 -19.14 -13.05 -3.76
C GLY A 14 -19.17 -13.03 -2.23
N PHE A 15 -19.10 -14.20 -1.60
CA PHE A 15 -19.06 -14.32 -0.14
C PHE A 15 -17.79 -13.70 0.47
N ASN A 16 -16.61 -13.97 -0.10
CA ASN A 16 -15.35 -13.40 0.37
C ASN A 16 -15.33 -11.87 0.26
N ALA A 17 -15.89 -11.31 -0.81
CA ALA A 17 -16.02 -9.87 -0.96
C ALA A 17 -16.94 -9.25 0.08
N LEU A 18 -18.00 -9.96 0.50
CA LEU A 18 -18.86 -9.53 1.61
C LEU A 18 -18.09 -9.48 2.93
N LEU A 19 -17.32 -10.53 3.24
CA LEU A 19 -16.48 -10.56 4.44
C LEU A 19 -15.42 -9.45 4.43
N LEU A 20 -14.76 -9.24 3.29
CA LEU A 20 -13.79 -8.16 3.14
C LEU A 20 -14.44 -6.78 3.28
N SER A 21 -15.64 -6.60 2.74
CA SER A 21 -16.40 -5.37 2.91
C SER A 21 -16.65 -5.07 4.39
N ALA A 22 -17.10 -6.07 5.16
CA ALA A 22 -17.30 -5.95 6.60
C ALA A 22 -15.99 -5.66 7.34
N TYR A 23 -14.90 -6.37 6.99
CA TYR A 23 -13.57 -6.11 7.56
C TYR A 23 -13.13 -4.66 7.36
N PHE A 24 -13.22 -4.13 6.13
CA PHE A 24 -12.86 -2.74 5.85
C PHE A 24 -13.79 -1.74 6.50
N ALA A 25 -15.10 -2.03 6.62
CA ALA A 25 -16.05 -1.17 7.34
C ALA A 25 -15.68 -1.04 8.82
N ILE A 26 -15.35 -2.16 9.48
CA ILE A 26 -14.96 -2.18 10.89
C ILE A 26 -13.59 -1.49 11.08
N GLN A 27 -12.63 -1.78 10.21
CA GLN A 27 -11.27 -1.23 10.28
C GLN A 27 -11.21 0.26 9.88
N ALA A 28 -12.22 0.78 9.19
CA ALA A 28 -12.32 2.19 8.81
C ALA A 28 -12.55 3.15 9.99
N LYS A 29 -12.54 2.65 11.25
CA LYS A 29 -12.74 3.38 12.52
C LYS A 29 -11.75 4.53 12.82
N ASN A 30 -11.02 5.05 11.83
CA ASN A 30 -10.11 6.18 11.97
C ASN A 30 -10.00 7.02 10.67
N ARG A 31 -11.08 7.74 10.31
CA ARG A 31 -11.09 8.88 9.36
C ARG A 31 -10.26 8.66 8.08
N ASN A 32 -10.52 7.56 7.39
CA ASN A 32 -10.01 7.37 6.04
C ASN A 32 -11.18 7.01 5.14
N LEU A 33 -11.80 8.05 4.58
CA LEU A 33 -12.96 7.97 3.68
C LEU A 33 -12.76 6.95 2.54
N SER A 34 -11.51 6.75 2.10
CA SER A 34 -11.15 5.75 1.08
C SER A 34 -11.49 4.33 1.50
N ASN A 35 -11.27 3.95 2.76
CA ASN A 35 -11.61 2.60 3.23
C ASN A 35 -13.12 2.35 3.26
N TYR A 36 -13.93 3.38 3.54
CA TYR A 36 -15.39 3.28 3.44
C TYR A 36 -15.85 3.08 2.00
N PHE A 37 -15.29 3.81 1.03
CA PHE A 37 -15.61 3.59 -0.38
C PHE A 37 -15.12 2.24 -0.90
N LEU A 38 -13.97 1.76 -0.43
CA LEU A 38 -13.51 0.41 -0.75
C LEU A 38 -14.45 -0.65 -0.19
N SER A 39 -14.89 -0.49 1.07
CA SER A 39 -15.88 -1.36 1.69
C SER A 39 -17.19 -1.37 0.90
N ALA A 40 -17.70 -0.18 0.54
CA ALA A 40 -18.91 -0.04 -0.27
C ALA A 40 -18.77 -0.67 -1.67
N LEU A 41 -17.62 -0.47 -2.34
CA LEU A 41 -17.30 -1.08 -3.63
C LEU A 41 -17.34 -2.62 -3.55
N LEU A 42 -16.69 -3.19 -2.54
CA LEU A 42 -16.66 -4.64 -2.32
C LEU A 42 -18.06 -5.20 -2.01
N PHE A 43 -18.88 -4.43 -1.27
CA PHE A 43 -20.26 -4.79 -0.97
C PHE A 43 -21.12 -4.87 -2.24
N VAL A 44 -21.11 -3.82 -3.07
CA VAL A 44 -21.93 -3.81 -4.29
C VAL A 44 -21.45 -4.84 -5.32
N LEU A 45 -20.15 -5.10 -5.38
CA LEU A 45 -19.59 -6.19 -6.18
C LEU A 45 -20.06 -7.55 -5.66
N SER A 46 -20.05 -7.78 -4.34
CA SER A 46 -20.57 -9.00 -3.74
C SER A 46 -22.04 -9.25 -4.14
N ILE A 47 -22.91 -8.24 -4.01
CA ILE A 47 -24.32 -8.34 -4.40
C ILE A 47 -24.46 -8.73 -5.88
N ARG A 48 -23.70 -8.08 -6.77
CA ARG A 48 -23.73 -8.37 -8.22
C ARG A 48 -23.35 -9.83 -8.50
N ILE A 49 -22.29 -10.33 -7.87
CA ILE A 49 -21.81 -11.69 -8.11
C ILE A 49 -22.78 -12.71 -7.54
N ILE A 50 -23.25 -12.51 -6.31
CA ILE A 50 -24.27 -13.37 -5.69
C ILE A 50 -25.51 -13.43 -6.57
N LYS A 51 -26.03 -12.27 -7.04
CA LYS A 51 -27.14 -12.22 -8.00
C LYS A 51 -26.86 -13.01 -9.27
N SER A 52 -25.64 -12.92 -9.80
CA SER A 52 -25.27 -13.63 -11.03
C SER A 52 -25.21 -15.13 -10.87
N VAL A 53 -24.72 -15.61 -9.73
CA VAL A 53 -24.72 -17.04 -9.38
C VAL A 53 -26.14 -17.55 -9.21
N PHE A 54 -26.97 -16.85 -8.43
CA PHE A 54 -28.37 -17.25 -8.25
C PHE A 54 -29.15 -17.23 -9.56
N PHE A 55 -28.94 -16.23 -10.41
CA PHE A 55 -29.58 -16.18 -11.72
C PHE A 55 -29.20 -17.35 -12.63
N TYR A 56 -27.94 -17.81 -12.57
CA TYR A 56 -27.48 -18.93 -13.39
C TYR A 56 -27.99 -20.29 -12.88
N PHE A 57 -27.98 -20.51 -11.56
CA PHE A 57 -28.31 -21.82 -10.98
C PHE A 57 -29.77 -21.96 -10.53
N ASN A 58 -30.44 -20.86 -10.18
CA ASN A 58 -31.82 -20.84 -9.65
C ASN A 58 -32.63 -19.68 -10.27
N PRO A 59 -33.00 -19.75 -11.57
CA PRO A 59 -33.64 -18.65 -12.28
C PRO A 59 -34.98 -18.20 -11.67
N GLU A 60 -35.76 -19.13 -11.09
CA GLU A 60 -37.09 -18.83 -10.54
C GLU A 60 -37.03 -18.02 -9.24
N LEU A 61 -36.07 -18.32 -8.37
CA LEU A 61 -35.81 -17.57 -7.13
C LEU A 61 -35.27 -16.16 -7.42
N ALA A 62 -34.66 -15.94 -8.59
CA ALA A 62 -33.82 -14.77 -8.84
C ALA A 62 -34.60 -13.48 -9.17
N ASN A 63 -35.89 -13.53 -9.51
CA ASN A 63 -36.61 -12.38 -10.09
C ASN A 63 -36.54 -11.09 -9.25
N ILE A 64 -36.80 -11.18 -7.94
CA ILE A 64 -36.69 -10.04 -7.01
C ILE A 64 -35.22 -9.63 -6.83
N PHE A 65 -34.33 -10.62 -6.74
CA PHE A 65 -32.89 -10.39 -6.56
C PHE A 65 -32.24 -9.74 -7.78
N ILE A 66 -32.76 -9.94 -9.00
CA ILE A 66 -32.21 -9.35 -10.23
C ILE A 66 -32.26 -7.83 -10.15
N GLN A 67 -33.40 -7.25 -9.76
CA GLN A 67 -33.56 -5.80 -9.64
C GLN A 67 -32.61 -5.20 -8.60
N ILE A 68 -32.50 -5.84 -7.43
CA ILE A 68 -31.56 -5.44 -6.37
C ILE A 68 -30.12 -5.50 -6.88
N GLY A 69 -29.76 -6.57 -7.59
CA GLY A 69 -28.42 -6.75 -8.15
C GLY A 69 -28.08 -5.73 -9.23
N LEU A 70 -29.02 -5.39 -10.10
CA LEU A 70 -28.84 -4.34 -11.10
C LEU A 70 -28.72 -2.95 -10.45
N SER A 71 -29.46 -2.71 -9.37
CA SER A 71 -29.36 -1.47 -8.60
C SER A 71 -28.00 -1.30 -7.94
N ALA A 72 -27.46 -2.39 -7.36
CA ALA A 72 -26.10 -2.39 -6.82
C ALA A 72 -25.04 -2.15 -7.91
N CYS A 73 -25.23 -2.68 -9.12
CA CYS A 73 -24.29 -2.48 -10.23
C CYS A 73 -24.05 -1.02 -10.58
N LEU A 74 -25.10 -0.20 -10.56
CA LEU A 74 -25.03 1.22 -10.89
C LEU A 74 -24.04 1.98 -9.98
N LEU A 75 -23.81 1.47 -8.77
CA LEU A 75 -22.91 2.08 -7.78
C LEU A 75 -21.46 1.58 -7.86
N ILE A 76 -21.16 0.55 -8.67
CA ILE A 76 -19.78 0.02 -8.79
C ILE A 76 -18.83 1.10 -9.35
N GLY A 77 -19.19 1.74 -10.46
CA GLY A 77 -18.39 2.81 -11.06
C GLY A 77 -18.14 3.99 -10.12
N PRO A 78 -19.19 4.58 -9.52
CA PRO A 78 -19.05 5.68 -8.57
C PRO A 78 -18.19 5.34 -7.36
N PHE A 79 -18.36 4.16 -6.76
CA PHE A 79 -17.52 3.77 -5.62
C PHE A 79 -16.06 3.51 -6.00
N LEU A 80 -15.78 2.98 -7.20
CA LEU A 80 -14.40 2.90 -7.72
C LEU A 80 -13.77 4.29 -7.80
N PHE A 81 -14.46 5.24 -8.44
CA PHE A 81 -13.95 6.59 -8.61
C PHE A 81 -13.75 7.31 -7.27
N LEU A 82 -14.72 7.21 -6.35
CA LEU A 82 -14.64 7.82 -5.03
C LEU A 82 -13.53 7.21 -4.18
N TYR A 83 -13.34 5.89 -4.25
CA TYR A 83 -12.22 5.20 -3.61
C TYR A 83 -10.87 5.76 -4.07
N LEU A 84 -10.67 5.86 -5.39
CA LEU A 84 -9.41 6.35 -5.99
C LEU A 84 -9.18 7.85 -5.76
N LYS A 85 -10.24 8.65 -5.86
CA LYS A 85 -10.20 10.09 -5.60
C LYS A 85 -9.85 10.39 -4.15
N SER A 86 -10.57 9.80 -3.20
CA SER A 86 -10.32 10.00 -1.77
C SER A 86 -8.93 9.53 -1.33
N GLY A 87 -8.37 8.49 -1.95
CA GLY A 87 -7.01 8.04 -1.66
C GLY A 87 -5.89 8.95 -2.18
N ARG A 88 -6.21 9.96 -3.01
CA ARG A 88 -5.25 10.88 -3.65
C ARG A 88 -5.46 12.34 -3.28
N GLU A 89 -6.70 12.80 -3.24
CA GLU A 89 -7.10 14.20 -3.03
C GLU A 89 -7.63 14.46 -1.59
N GLY A 90 -7.72 13.41 -0.75
CA GLY A 90 -8.17 13.50 0.66
C GLY A 90 -9.69 13.53 0.87
N GLU A 91 -10.11 13.68 2.13
CA GLU A 91 -11.50 13.46 2.59
C GLU A 91 -12.57 14.42 2.02
N LYS A 92 -12.20 15.53 1.35
CA LYS A 92 -13.15 16.54 0.85
C LYS A 92 -13.78 16.19 -0.51
N SER A 93 -14.20 14.93 -0.70
CA SER A 93 -14.94 14.55 -1.91
C SER A 93 -16.43 14.75 -1.71
N ASN A 94 -17.09 15.54 -2.57
CA ASN A 94 -18.55 15.66 -2.66
C ASN A 94 -19.16 14.35 -3.20
N TRP A 95 -19.05 13.28 -2.41
CA TRP A 95 -19.45 11.93 -2.79
C TRP A 95 -20.95 11.80 -3.04
N LEU A 96 -21.74 12.63 -2.37
CA LEU A 96 -23.19 12.72 -2.52
C LEU A 96 -23.59 12.90 -4.00
N ILE A 97 -22.89 13.74 -4.75
CA ILE A 97 -23.19 14.02 -6.17
C ILE A 97 -23.03 12.77 -7.04
N HIS A 98 -22.13 11.87 -6.67
CA HIS A 98 -21.85 10.66 -7.43
C HIS A 98 -22.67 9.45 -6.97
N VAL A 99 -23.43 9.55 -5.88
CA VAL A 99 -24.17 8.41 -5.31
C VAL A 99 -25.67 8.69 -5.26
N LEU A 100 -26.10 9.82 -4.70
CA LEU A 100 -27.51 10.14 -4.48
C LEU A 100 -28.34 10.18 -5.78
N PRO A 101 -27.90 10.84 -6.87
CA PRO A 101 -28.69 10.88 -8.10
C PRO A 101 -28.93 9.49 -8.69
N TYR A 102 -27.91 8.65 -8.69
CA TYR A 102 -28.00 7.29 -9.21
C TYR A 102 -28.84 6.39 -8.32
N PHE A 103 -28.65 6.46 -7.00
CA PHE A 103 -29.43 5.71 -6.02
C PHE A 103 -30.91 6.11 -6.08
N GLY A 104 -31.21 7.40 -6.07
CA GLY A 104 -32.58 7.90 -6.21
C GLY A 104 -33.22 7.50 -7.53
N ALA A 105 -32.52 7.70 -8.65
CA ALA A 105 -33.03 7.34 -9.97
C ALA A 105 -33.34 5.84 -10.07
N ILE A 106 -32.46 4.96 -9.60
CA ILE A 106 -32.67 3.51 -9.72
C ILE A 106 -33.76 3.00 -8.76
N THR A 107 -33.92 3.61 -7.58
CA THR A 107 -35.01 3.30 -6.66
C THR A 107 -36.35 3.75 -7.23
N ILE A 108 -36.45 4.97 -7.75
CA ILE A 108 -37.70 5.49 -8.37
C ILE A 108 -38.08 4.65 -9.59
N LEU A 109 -37.13 4.40 -10.51
CA LEU A 109 -37.37 3.58 -11.69
C LEU A 109 -37.72 2.14 -11.32
N GLY A 110 -37.08 1.58 -10.29
CA GLY A 110 -37.37 0.21 -9.85
C GLY A 110 -38.74 0.05 -9.19
N VAL A 111 -39.26 1.08 -8.51
CA VAL A 111 -40.61 1.05 -7.93
C VAL A 111 -41.67 1.33 -9.00
N ALA A 112 -41.43 2.30 -9.89
CA ALA A 112 -42.38 2.69 -10.94
C ALA A 112 -42.44 1.67 -12.09
N TYR A 113 -41.31 1.04 -12.42
CA TYR A 113 -41.20 0.07 -13.51
C TYR A 113 -40.48 -1.21 -13.02
N PRO A 114 -41.17 -2.09 -12.27
CA PRO A 114 -40.57 -3.31 -11.74
C PRO A 114 -39.98 -4.21 -12.84
N TYR A 115 -38.86 -4.87 -12.55
CA TYR A 115 -38.13 -5.71 -13.52
C TYR A 115 -38.98 -6.82 -14.14
N VAL A 116 -39.82 -7.47 -13.34
CA VAL A 116 -40.62 -8.62 -13.76
C VAL A 116 -41.62 -8.23 -14.86
N GLU A 117 -42.22 -7.06 -14.73
CA GLU A 117 -43.25 -6.53 -15.65
C GLU A 117 -42.64 -5.79 -16.84
N ASN A 118 -41.49 -5.15 -16.66
CA ASN A 118 -40.90 -4.21 -17.63
C ASN A 118 -39.56 -4.68 -18.21
N ARG A 119 -39.42 -5.97 -18.52
CA ARG A 119 -38.13 -6.57 -18.95
C ARG A 119 -37.44 -5.84 -20.11
N GLY A 120 -38.19 -5.42 -21.12
CA GLY A 120 -37.63 -4.72 -22.29
C GLY A 120 -37.03 -3.35 -21.94
N LEU A 121 -37.63 -2.61 -21.01
CA LEU A 121 -37.06 -1.36 -20.49
C LEU A 121 -35.79 -1.63 -19.69
N TRP A 122 -35.80 -2.70 -18.88
CA TRP A 122 -34.64 -3.08 -18.09
C TRP A 122 -33.44 -3.53 -18.93
N GLU A 123 -33.63 -4.10 -20.11
CA GLU A 123 -32.52 -4.39 -21.04
C GLU A 123 -31.76 -3.12 -21.46
N TRP A 124 -32.49 -2.04 -21.76
CA TRP A 124 -31.88 -0.73 -22.03
C TRP A 124 -31.22 -0.15 -20.78
N MET A 125 -31.84 -0.30 -19.61
CA MET A 125 -31.25 0.13 -18.35
C MET A 125 -29.94 -0.62 -18.05
N VAL A 126 -29.85 -1.92 -18.33
CA VAL A 126 -28.60 -2.67 -18.15
C VAL A 126 -27.48 -2.10 -19.01
N LYS A 127 -27.76 -1.77 -20.29
CA LYS A 127 -26.80 -1.12 -21.19
C LYS A 127 -26.38 0.26 -20.64
N ALA A 128 -27.33 1.03 -20.12
CA ALA A 128 -27.04 2.33 -19.51
C ALA A 128 -26.18 2.19 -18.24
N ILE A 129 -26.44 1.19 -17.39
CA ILE A 129 -25.63 0.88 -16.20
C ILE A 129 -24.19 0.54 -16.61
N TYR A 130 -23.99 -0.30 -17.63
CA TYR A 130 -22.64 -0.63 -18.09
C TYR A 130 -21.94 0.56 -18.76
N GLY A 131 -22.66 1.37 -19.53
CA GLY A 131 -22.12 2.62 -20.09
C GLY A 131 -21.68 3.60 -19.01
N GLN A 132 -22.50 3.79 -17.98
CA GLN A 132 -22.16 4.61 -16.82
C GLN A 132 -20.96 4.05 -16.07
N TRP A 133 -20.90 2.74 -15.84
CA TRP A 133 -19.75 2.11 -15.21
C TRP A 133 -18.48 2.32 -16.03
N LEU A 134 -18.54 2.15 -17.37
CA LEU A 134 -17.42 2.42 -18.27
C LEU A 134 -16.93 3.87 -18.17
N VAL A 135 -17.85 4.85 -18.17
CA VAL A 135 -17.50 6.28 -17.99
C VAL A 135 -16.74 6.48 -16.68
N TYR A 136 -17.19 5.89 -15.59
CA TYR A 136 -16.51 6.00 -14.30
C TYR A 136 -15.15 5.28 -14.25
N VAL A 137 -14.97 4.17 -14.97
CA VAL A 137 -13.65 3.54 -15.16
C VAL A 137 -12.71 4.48 -15.92
N ILE A 138 -13.18 5.12 -16.99
CA ILE A 138 -12.39 6.09 -17.75
C ILE A 138 -12.02 7.30 -16.89
N LEU A 139 -12.98 7.89 -16.16
CA LEU A 139 -12.72 9.01 -15.26
C LEU A 139 -11.73 8.64 -14.14
N SER A 140 -11.80 7.39 -13.66
CA SER A 140 -10.89 6.85 -12.65
C SER A 140 -9.45 6.73 -13.15
N PHE A 141 -9.23 6.62 -14.47
CA PHE A 141 -7.89 6.53 -15.05
C PHE A 141 -7.01 7.73 -14.68
N LYS A 142 -7.58 8.93 -14.51
CA LYS A 142 -6.87 10.13 -14.00
C LYS A 142 -6.04 9.83 -12.75
N TYR A 143 -6.58 9.04 -11.81
CA TYR A 143 -5.94 8.75 -10.52
C TYR A 143 -4.93 7.59 -10.58
N VAL A 144 -5.03 6.76 -11.62
CA VAL A 144 -4.15 5.61 -11.86
C VAL A 144 -3.00 5.97 -12.82
N ARG A 145 -3.19 6.96 -13.71
CA ARG A 145 -2.19 7.44 -14.68
C ARG A 145 -0.81 7.74 -14.06
N PRO A 146 -0.69 8.38 -12.88
CA PRO A 146 0.62 8.59 -12.26
C PRO A 146 1.33 7.28 -11.89
N ILE A 147 0.57 6.23 -11.53
CA ILE A 147 1.13 4.90 -11.21
C ILE A 147 1.62 4.24 -12.50
N THR A 148 0.86 4.30 -13.58
CA THR A 148 1.26 3.70 -14.86
C THR A 148 2.49 4.39 -15.47
N ASN A 149 2.66 5.69 -15.23
CA ASN A 149 3.86 6.40 -15.66
C ASN A 149 5.13 5.91 -14.95
N LYS A 150 5.03 5.54 -13.66
CA LYS A 150 6.15 4.93 -12.94
C LYS A 150 6.59 3.59 -13.53
N ILE A 151 5.65 2.82 -14.10
CA ILE A 151 5.97 1.56 -14.80
C ILE A 151 6.89 1.88 -15.98
N LYS A 152 6.57 2.95 -16.72
CA LYS A 152 7.34 3.37 -17.89
C LYS A 152 8.68 3.99 -17.54
N SER A 153 8.78 4.72 -16.42
CA SER A 153 10.03 5.37 -15.97
C SER A 153 10.94 4.47 -15.13
N ASN A 154 10.60 3.19 -14.96
CA ASN A 154 11.34 2.21 -14.15
C ASN A 154 11.60 2.67 -12.70
N GLU A 155 10.68 3.47 -12.15
CA GLU A 155 10.72 3.91 -10.76
C GLU A 155 10.28 2.80 -9.81
N ASN A 156 10.82 2.80 -8.58
CA ASN A 156 10.46 1.81 -7.57
C ASN A 156 8.96 1.86 -7.21
N PHE A 157 8.30 0.69 -7.32
CA PHE A 157 6.89 0.52 -6.99
C PHE A 157 6.66 0.41 -5.49
N LYS A 158 5.70 1.19 -4.97
CA LYS A 158 5.22 1.00 -3.61
C LYS A 158 4.13 -0.08 -3.59
N LYS A 159 4.02 -0.83 -2.49
CA LYS A 159 2.93 -1.83 -2.32
C LYS A 159 1.52 -1.23 -2.51
N ILE A 160 1.35 0.04 -2.13
CA ILE A 160 0.09 0.77 -2.34
C ILE A 160 -0.20 1.05 -3.82
N ASP A 161 0.83 1.24 -4.65
CA ASP A 161 0.67 1.46 -6.08
C ASP A 161 0.18 0.16 -6.76
N VAL A 162 0.73 -1.00 -6.35
CA VAL A 162 0.25 -2.33 -6.78
C VAL A 162 -1.20 -2.56 -6.34
N TRP A 163 -1.51 -2.28 -5.07
CA TRP A 163 -2.86 -2.41 -4.50
C TRP A 163 -3.92 -1.63 -5.29
N VAL A 164 -3.65 -0.35 -5.56
CA VAL A 164 -4.56 0.53 -6.31
C VAL A 164 -4.73 0.03 -7.75
N LEU A 165 -3.64 -0.38 -8.40
CA LEU A 165 -3.68 -0.89 -9.77
C LEU A 165 -4.48 -2.20 -9.87
N SER A 166 -4.33 -3.11 -8.90
CA SER A 166 -5.08 -4.37 -8.85
C SER A 166 -6.59 -4.16 -8.70
N ILE A 167 -7.02 -3.22 -7.86
CA ILE A 167 -8.45 -2.89 -7.72
C ILE A 167 -9.00 -2.29 -9.02
N TYR A 168 -8.28 -1.33 -9.60
CA TYR A 168 -8.70 -0.69 -10.86
C TYR A 168 -8.80 -1.70 -12.01
N ALA A 169 -7.75 -2.50 -12.21
CA ALA A 169 -7.70 -3.54 -13.23
C ALA A 169 -8.77 -4.62 -13.00
N GLY A 170 -8.98 -5.03 -11.74
CA GLY A 170 -9.99 -5.99 -11.36
C GLY A 170 -11.40 -5.52 -11.71
N VAL A 171 -11.77 -4.30 -11.32
CA VAL A 171 -13.09 -3.71 -11.65
C VAL A 171 -13.27 -3.55 -13.16
N GLY A 172 -12.23 -3.14 -13.89
CA GLY A 172 -12.25 -3.09 -15.35
C GLY A 172 -12.43 -4.46 -16.02
N LEU A 173 -11.76 -5.50 -15.51
CA LEU A 173 -11.89 -6.87 -16.01
C LEU A 173 -13.30 -7.43 -15.77
N ILE A 174 -13.90 -7.14 -14.61
CA ILE A 174 -15.28 -7.56 -14.33
C ILE A 174 -16.24 -6.86 -15.29
N LEU A 175 -16.07 -5.57 -15.56
CA LEU A 175 -16.87 -4.87 -16.56
C LEU A 175 -16.72 -5.52 -17.96
N LEU A 176 -15.48 -5.81 -18.36
CA LEU A 176 -15.19 -6.43 -19.66
C LEU A 176 -15.89 -7.78 -19.82
N THR A 177 -15.83 -8.65 -18.81
CA THR A 177 -16.46 -9.99 -18.86
C THR A 177 -17.99 -9.91 -18.95
N TYR A 178 -18.62 -8.92 -18.33
CA TYR A 178 -20.08 -8.74 -18.43
C TYR A 178 -20.52 -8.06 -19.73
N ILE A 179 -19.70 -7.19 -20.33
CA ILE A 179 -19.96 -6.66 -21.67
C ILE A 179 -19.85 -7.79 -22.71
N THR A 180 -18.89 -8.69 -22.55
CA THR A 180 -18.69 -9.83 -23.46
C THR A 180 -19.50 -11.07 -23.08
N ALA A 181 -20.37 -11.00 -22.07
CA ALA A 181 -21.22 -12.10 -21.64
C ALA A 181 -22.27 -12.51 -22.68
N SER A 182 -22.49 -11.72 -23.74
CA SER A 182 -23.27 -12.16 -24.89
C SER A 182 -22.53 -13.17 -25.78
N TYR A 183 -21.20 -13.19 -25.71
CA TYR A 183 -20.32 -14.08 -26.49
C TYR A 183 -19.69 -15.19 -25.64
N THR A 184 -19.75 -15.06 -24.31
CA THR A 184 -19.16 -15.99 -23.33
C THR A 184 -20.23 -16.44 -22.35
N SER A 185 -19.98 -17.52 -21.59
CA SER A 185 -20.96 -17.94 -20.57
C SER A 185 -21.09 -16.87 -19.47
N TYR A 186 -22.32 -16.53 -19.09
CA TYR A 186 -22.62 -15.52 -18.07
C TYR A 186 -21.92 -15.78 -16.72
N ILE A 187 -21.64 -17.06 -16.39
CA ILE A 187 -20.95 -17.46 -15.16
C ILE A 187 -19.45 -17.10 -15.15
N VAL A 188 -18.85 -16.86 -16.33
CA VAL A 188 -17.42 -16.51 -16.47
C VAL A 188 -17.12 -15.23 -15.69
N GLY A 189 -18.01 -14.24 -15.70
CA GLY A 189 -17.84 -13.01 -14.92
C GLY A 189 -17.78 -13.27 -13.41
N ALA A 190 -18.55 -14.23 -12.89
CA ALA A 190 -18.49 -14.62 -11.48
C ALA A 190 -17.17 -15.33 -11.13
N LEU A 191 -16.67 -16.20 -12.00
CA LEU A 191 -15.38 -16.86 -11.82
C LEU A 191 -14.21 -15.88 -11.90
N SER A 192 -14.23 -14.94 -12.86
CA SER A 192 -13.24 -13.87 -12.96
C SER A 192 -13.22 -13.00 -11.70
N PHE A 193 -14.39 -12.71 -11.13
CA PHE A 193 -14.46 -12.02 -9.84
C PHE A 193 -13.84 -12.81 -8.70
N THR A 194 -14.16 -14.09 -8.57
CA THR A 194 -13.54 -14.96 -7.56
C THR A 194 -12.02 -14.89 -7.67
N PHE A 195 -11.47 -15.08 -8.87
CA PHE A 195 -10.04 -14.97 -9.11
C PHE A 195 -9.45 -13.61 -8.68
N VAL A 196 -10.07 -12.50 -9.10
CA VAL A 196 -9.64 -11.14 -8.72
C VAL A 196 -9.72 -10.93 -7.19
N SER A 197 -10.79 -11.40 -6.55
CA SER A 197 -10.97 -11.27 -5.10
C SER A 197 -9.90 -12.02 -4.31
N TYR A 198 -9.49 -13.20 -4.78
CA TYR A 198 -8.39 -13.97 -4.19
C TYR A 198 -7.03 -13.31 -4.40
N LEU A 199 -6.78 -12.69 -5.55
CA LEU A 199 -5.57 -11.87 -5.75
C LEU A 199 -5.52 -10.69 -4.78
N ILE A 200 -6.66 -10.02 -4.54
CA ILE A 200 -6.75 -8.91 -3.57
C ILE A 200 -6.49 -9.42 -2.14
N LEU A 201 -7.07 -10.58 -1.76
CA LEU A 201 -6.80 -11.21 -0.46
C LEU A 201 -5.32 -11.56 -0.27
N LEU A 202 -4.70 -12.14 -1.30
CA LEU A 202 -3.28 -12.48 -1.29
C LEU A 202 -2.42 -11.23 -1.06
N LEU A 203 -2.71 -10.14 -1.79
CA LEU A 203 -2.03 -8.86 -1.62
C LEU A 203 -2.24 -8.27 -0.22
N LEU A 204 -3.40 -8.48 0.43
CA LEU A 204 -3.61 -8.06 1.82
C LEU A 204 -2.74 -8.82 2.81
N VAL A 205 -2.63 -10.14 2.65
CA VAL A 205 -1.80 -10.99 3.51
C VAL A 205 -0.33 -10.58 3.39
N PHE A 206 0.18 -10.42 2.17
CA PHE A 206 1.55 -9.93 1.93
C PHE A 206 1.79 -8.47 2.33
N ARG A 207 0.72 -7.68 2.48
CA ARG A 207 0.80 -6.32 3.00
C ARG A 207 0.95 -6.32 4.53
N LYS A 208 0.24 -7.19 5.25
CA LYS A 208 0.26 -7.24 6.73
C LYS A 208 1.62 -7.70 7.29
N ASN A 209 2.36 -8.53 6.56
CA ASN A 209 3.61 -9.13 7.07
C ASN A 209 4.86 -8.23 7.01
N ASN A 210 4.86 -7.10 6.29
CA ASN A 210 6.12 -6.34 6.11
C ASN A 210 6.10 -4.89 6.59
N GLU A 211 4.96 -4.29 6.97
CA GLU A 211 4.95 -2.97 7.61
C GLU A 211 3.72 -2.79 8.53
N PRO A 212 3.92 -2.69 9.86
CA PRO A 212 2.87 -2.25 10.74
C PRO A 212 2.72 -0.73 10.57
N ASN A 213 1.53 -0.26 10.19
CA ASN A 213 1.08 1.13 10.33
C ASN A 213 1.46 2.18 9.26
N PHE A 214 1.30 1.88 7.96
CA PHE A 214 1.29 2.93 6.92
C PHE A 214 -0.04 3.71 6.79
N LEU A 215 -1.17 3.13 7.23
CA LEU A 215 -2.52 3.67 6.96
C LEU A 215 -2.93 4.94 7.74
N GLN A 216 -2.10 5.42 8.67
CA GLN A 216 -2.47 6.55 9.55
C GLN A 216 -1.63 7.83 9.34
N GLN A 217 -0.55 7.80 8.55
CA GLN A 217 0.42 8.90 8.57
C GLN A 217 0.32 9.92 7.44
N LYS A 218 -0.46 9.67 6.38
CA LYS A 218 -0.28 10.44 5.13
C LYS A 218 -1.06 11.76 5.01
N GLU A 219 -2.12 12.01 5.77
CA GLU A 219 -2.98 13.19 5.51
C GLU A 219 -2.94 14.31 6.56
N LYS A 220 -2.52 14.06 7.80
CA LYS A 220 -2.62 15.12 8.83
C LYS A 220 -1.46 16.12 8.87
N TYR A 221 -0.31 15.81 8.24
CA TYR A 221 0.93 16.57 8.49
C TYR A 221 1.64 17.12 7.26
N LYS A 222 1.05 16.99 6.06
CA LYS A 222 1.62 17.57 4.85
C LYS A 222 1.57 19.11 4.78
N ASN A 223 1.02 19.78 5.80
CA ASN A 223 0.74 21.23 5.80
C ASN A 223 1.12 21.98 7.09
N LYS A 224 1.98 21.43 7.95
CA LYS A 224 2.66 22.27 8.96
C LYS A 224 4.15 22.23 8.71
N GLN A 225 4.68 23.31 8.15
CA GLN A 225 6.11 23.62 8.26
C GLN A 225 6.48 23.49 9.74
N ILE A 226 7.46 22.64 10.05
CA ILE A 226 8.06 22.59 11.38
C ILE A 226 8.68 23.98 11.59
N ALA A 227 8.21 24.71 12.60
CA ALA A 227 8.75 26.02 12.93
C ALA A 227 10.27 25.94 13.13
N SER A 228 11.00 26.96 12.68
CA SER A 228 12.47 27.02 12.71
C SER A 228 13.06 26.75 14.10
N GLU A 229 12.39 27.21 15.17
CA GLU A 229 12.79 26.97 16.56
C GLU A 229 12.72 25.49 16.96
N VAL A 230 11.73 24.75 16.44
CA VAL A 230 11.56 23.32 16.70
C VAL A 230 12.62 22.50 15.97
N ILE A 231 13.08 22.97 14.80
CA ILE A 231 14.15 22.32 14.02
C ILE A 231 15.46 22.30 14.80
N ALA A 232 15.89 23.46 15.31
CA ALA A 232 17.12 23.56 16.09
C ALA A 232 17.08 22.66 17.34
N HIS A 233 15.92 22.57 17.99
CA HIS A 233 15.74 21.68 19.13
C HIS A 233 15.81 20.18 18.76
N ILE A 234 15.29 19.80 17.59
CA ILE A 234 15.40 18.42 17.09
C ILE A 234 16.85 18.08 16.73
N GLU A 235 17.58 18.99 16.11
CA GLU A 235 19.00 18.82 15.75
C GLU A 235 19.86 18.56 16.99
N GLN A 236 19.73 19.41 18.01
CA GLN A 236 20.44 19.24 19.28
C GLN A 236 20.13 17.87 19.91
N LYS A 237 18.88 17.43 19.84
CA LYS A 237 18.47 16.13 20.39
C LYS A 237 18.98 14.95 19.57
N ILE A 238 19.07 15.05 18.25
CA ILE A 238 19.67 14.01 17.42
C ILE A 238 21.16 13.85 17.75
N CYS A 239 21.88 14.95 18.02
CA CYS A 239 23.27 14.87 18.47
C CYS A 239 23.45 14.06 19.77
N LEU A 240 22.44 14.03 20.66
CA LEU A 240 22.48 13.20 21.87
C LEU A 240 22.54 11.69 21.55
N ILE A 241 21.99 11.26 20.41
CA ILE A 241 22.08 9.85 19.97
C ILE A 241 23.55 9.47 19.75
N ALA A 242 24.30 10.33 19.07
CA ALA A 242 25.72 10.10 18.81
C ALA A 242 26.55 10.21 20.09
N GLN A 243 26.30 11.23 20.92
CA GLN A 243 27.05 11.47 22.16
C GLN A 243 26.89 10.34 23.19
N LYS A 244 25.68 9.79 23.33
CA LYS A 244 25.40 8.68 24.24
C LYS A 244 25.64 7.31 23.61
N GLU A 245 26.15 7.27 22.37
CA GLU A 245 26.36 6.05 21.59
C GLU A 245 25.13 5.12 21.54
N LEU A 246 23.90 5.67 21.56
CA LEU A 246 22.68 4.86 21.61
C LEU A 246 22.51 3.98 20.37
N TYR A 247 23.15 4.37 19.26
CA TYR A 247 23.20 3.60 18.03
C TYR A 247 23.92 2.25 18.20
N LEU A 248 24.73 2.05 19.24
CA LEU A 248 25.38 0.76 19.50
C LEU A 248 24.39 -0.30 19.94
N ASN A 249 23.27 0.07 20.54
CA ASN A 249 22.20 -0.87 20.84
C ASN A 249 21.51 -1.31 19.53
N PRO A 250 21.59 -2.59 19.14
CA PRO A 250 21.01 -3.05 17.89
C PRO A 250 19.48 -2.98 17.86
N ASN A 251 18.84 -2.91 19.03
CA ASN A 251 17.40 -2.76 19.18
C ASN A 251 16.96 -1.29 19.19
N PHE A 252 17.88 -0.33 19.04
CA PHE A 252 17.56 1.09 19.03
C PHE A 252 16.71 1.48 17.81
N THR A 253 15.39 1.46 18.01
CA THR A 253 14.38 1.77 16.99
C THR A 253 13.98 3.24 17.00
N LEU A 254 13.27 3.67 15.95
CA LEU A 254 12.70 5.03 15.88
C LEU A 254 11.71 5.30 17.04
N GLU A 255 11.00 4.27 17.49
CA GLU A 255 10.15 4.28 18.68
C GLU A 255 10.94 4.54 19.97
N GLU A 256 12.11 3.91 20.11
CA GLU A 256 13.01 4.13 21.24
C GLU A 256 13.60 5.53 21.21
N ALA A 257 14.08 5.98 20.06
CA ALA A 257 14.57 7.36 19.88
C ALA A 257 13.48 8.39 20.17
N SER A 258 12.23 8.13 19.78
CA SER A 258 11.10 9.00 20.10
C SER A 258 10.91 9.18 21.61
N ARG A 259 11.00 8.08 22.37
CA ARG A 259 10.88 8.10 23.84
C ARG A 259 12.07 8.79 24.50
N GLU A 260 13.28 8.40 24.11
CA GLU A 260 14.54 8.92 24.69
C GLU A 260 14.70 10.43 24.43
N LEU A 261 14.43 10.86 23.20
CA LEU A 261 14.54 12.26 22.81
C LEU A 261 13.32 13.09 23.21
N LYS A 262 12.24 12.46 23.71
CA LYS A 262 10.94 13.11 23.97
C LYS A 262 10.44 13.89 22.75
N ILE A 263 10.61 13.32 21.56
CA ILE A 263 10.12 13.88 20.28
C ILE A 263 9.09 12.90 19.74
N PRO A 264 7.88 13.31 19.36
CA PRO A 264 6.92 12.41 18.74
C PRO A 264 7.50 11.72 17.49
N LYS A 265 7.35 10.38 17.41
CA LYS A 265 7.90 9.53 16.33
C LYS A 265 7.72 10.10 14.93
N HIS A 266 6.52 10.65 14.66
CA HIS A 266 6.17 11.21 13.36
C HIS A 266 6.95 12.50 13.03
N ILE A 267 7.17 13.38 14.01
CA ILE A 267 7.97 14.60 13.85
C ILE A 267 9.44 14.24 13.59
N LEU A 268 9.97 13.27 14.36
CA LEU A 268 11.33 12.79 14.15
C LEU A 268 11.50 12.17 12.75
N SER A 269 10.56 11.32 12.31
CA SER A 269 10.59 10.77 10.95
C SER A 269 10.44 11.83 9.86
N GLN A 270 9.58 12.83 10.07
CA GLN A 270 9.40 13.92 9.11
C GLN A 270 10.67 14.75 8.99
N TYR A 271 11.27 15.14 10.12
CA TYR A 271 12.53 15.87 10.14
C TYR A 271 13.64 15.12 9.39
N LEU A 272 13.85 13.83 9.69
CA LEU A 272 14.88 13.02 9.04
C LEU A 272 14.68 12.94 7.51
N ASN A 273 13.45 12.74 7.05
CA ASN A 273 13.15 12.64 5.63
C ASN A 273 13.21 14.00 4.90
N GLU A 274 12.69 15.07 5.50
CA GLU A 274 12.57 16.39 4.84
C GLU A 274 13.84 17.24 4.95
N ARG A 275 14.60 17.10 6.04
CA ARG A 275 15.81 17.90 6.29
C ARG A 275 17.09 17.14 6.02
N LEU A 276 17.18 15.89 6.46
CA LEU A 276 18.39 15.07 6.26
C LEU A 276 18.31 14.18 5.01
N ASN A 277 17.14 14.08 4.37
CA ASN A 277 16.88 13.19 3.24
C ASN A 277 17.28 11.73 3.54
N LYS A 278 17.07 11.29 4.78
CA LYS A 278 17.48 9.99 5.29
C LYS A 278 16.37 9.36 6.14
N SER A 279 16.24 8.05 6.07
CA SER A 279 15.47 7.27 7.05
C SER A 279 16.25 7.14 8.37
N PHE A 280 15.55 6.85 9.48
CA PHE A 280 16.20 6.62 10.77
C PHE A 280 17.22 5.48 10.74
N SER A 281 16.91 4.38 10.05
CA SER A 281 17.86 3.26 9.89
C SER A 281 19.12 3.68 9.14
N GLN A 282 19.01 4.55 8.12
CA GLN A 282 20.18 5.08 7.43
C GLN A 282 21.04 5.92 8.37
N LEU A 283 20.44 6.81 9.16
CA LEU A 283 21.18 7.62 10.14
C LEU A 283 21.91 6.74 11.17
N MET A 284 21.23 5.72 11.72
CA MET A 284 21.88 4.82 12.69
C MET A 284 23.03 4.06 12.05
N ASN A 285 22.84 3.55 10.84
CA ASN A 285 23.88 2.85 10.11
C ASN A 285 25.09 3.76 9.83
N GLU A 286 24.88 5.02 9.50
CA GLU A 286 25.98 5.98 9.34
C GLU A 286 26.79 6.12 10.63
N TYR A 287 26.15 6.32 11.79
CA TYR A 287 26.87 6.38 13.07
C TYR A 287 27.63 5.09 13.40
N LYS A 288 27.02 3.92 13.14
CA LYS A 288 27.69 2.62 13.31
C LYS A 288 28.91 2.50 12.42
N ILE A 289 28.83 2.94 11.16
CA ILE A 289 29.97 2.89 10.24
C ILE A 289 31.06 3.87 10.64
N GLU A 290 30.74 5.08 11.11
CA GLU A 290 31.75 6.01 11.62
C GLU A 290 32.49 5.44 12.85
N LYS A 291 31.79 4.78 13.77
CA LYS A 291 32.43 4.04 14.88
C LYS A 291 33.31 2.91 14.34
N ALA A 292 32.83 2.12 13.38
CA ALA A 292 33.59 1.03 12.79
C ALA A 292 34.88 1.53 12.11
N LYS A 293 34.85 2.66 11.41
CA LYS A 293 36.05 3.29 10.84
C LYS A 293 37.06 3.63 11.94
N SER A 294 36.61 4.28 13.01
CA SER A 294 37.50 4.64 14.13
C SER A 294 38.18 3.41 14.77
N LEU A 295 37.45 2.30 14.91
CA LEU A 295 38.00 1.05 15.43
C LEU A 295 38.98 0.40 14.45
N LEU A 296 38.69 0.44 13.15
CA LEU A 296 39.59 -0.09 12.11
C LEU A 296 40.92 0.68 12.00
N GLU A 297 40.91 1.97 12.34
CA GLU A 297 42.08 2.84 12.30
C GLU A 297 42.98 2.66 13.54
N VAL A 298 42.40 2.38 14.72
CA VAL A 298 43.12 2.27 15.99
C VAL A 298 43.49 0.83 16.36
N GLU A 299 42.60 -0.14 16.12
CA GLU A 299 42.71 -1.49 16.67
C GLU A 299 42.97 -2.54 15.58
N THR A 300 44.23 -2.67 15.18
CA THR A 300 44.65 -3.66 14.16
C THR A 300 44.63 -5.11 14.63
N SER A 301 44.50 -5.37 15.94
CA SER A 301 44.45 -6.70 16.53
C SER A 301 43.05 -7.32 16.59
N LEU A 302 41.99 -6.53 16.43
CA LEU A 302 40.63 -7.06 16.43
C LEU A 302 40.26 -7.69 15.09
N THR A 303 39.47 -8.77 15.15
CA THR A 303 38.87 -9.29 13.93
C THR A 303 37.84 -8.29 13.39
N ILE A 304 37.75 -8.17 12.08
CA ILE A 304 36.77 -7.33 11.37
C ILE A 304 35.33 -7.66 11.79
N GLU A 305 35.10 -8.91 12.17
CA GLU A 305 33.82 -9.37 12.69
C GLU A 305 33.53 -8.82 14.09
N SER A 306 34.50 -8.84 15.01
CA SER A 306 34.39 -8.19 16.34
C SER A 306 34.06 -6.71 16.18
N ILE A 307 34.80 -6.00 15.32
CA ILE A 307 34.59 -4.57 15.06
C ILE A 307 33.15 -4.31 14.59
N GLY A 308 32.58 -5.19 13.76
CA GLY A 308 31.18 -5.11 13.34
C GLY A 308 30.22 -5.19 14.53
N TYR A 309 30.43 -6.13 15.45
CA TYR A 309 29.61 -6.27 16.66
C TYR A 309 29.79 -5.10 17.63
N ASP A 310 31.03 -4.67 17.87
CA ASP A 310 31.38 -3.54 18.75
C ASP A 310 30.87 -2.21 18.21
N SER A 311 30.60 -2.14 16.90
CA SER A 311 29.95 -1.00 16.25
C SER A 311 28.41 -1.09 16.25
N GLY A 312 27.81 -2.11 16.87
CA GLY A 312 26.37 -2.26 17.05
C GLY A 312 25.62 -2.99 15.93
N PHE A 313 26.31 -3.79 15.10
CA PHE A 313 25.64 -4.66 14.13
C PHE A 313 25.31 -6.04 14.73
N ASN A 314 24.14 -6.59 14.38
CA ASN A 314 23.72 -7.94 14.81
C ASN A 314 24.25 -9.07 13.93
N SER A 315 24.86 -8.75 12.78
CA SER A 315 25.39 -9.78 11.89
C SER A 315 26.52 -9.25 11.02
N LYS A 316 27.46 -10.14 10.71
CA LYS A 316 28.55 -9.92 9.76
C LYS A 316 28.06 -9.51 8.37
N SER A 317 27.03 -10.17 7.86
CA SER A 317 26.49 -9.87 6.53
C SER A 317 25.97 -8.44 6.45
N THR A 318 25.17 -8.01 7.43
CA THR A 318 24.64 -6.64 7.48
C THR A 318 25.75 -5.60 7.61
N PHE A 319 26.76 -5.88 8.45
CA PHE A 319 27.93 -5.02 8.60
C PHE A 319 28.66 -4.81 7.26
N PHE A 320 29.08 -5.90 6.60
CA PHE A 320 29.86 -5.83 5.36
C PHE A 320 29.11 -5.10 4.24
N THR A 321 27.82 -5.41 4.04
CA THR A 321 27.01 -4.74 3.01
C THR A 321 26.81 -3.25 3.31
N THR A 322 26.56 -2.90 4.57
CA THR A 322 26.36 -1.51 4.99
C THR A 322 27.64 -0.71 4.89
N PHE A 323 28.77 -1.26 5.33
CA PHE A 323 30.08 -0.62 5.27
C PHE A 323 30.46 -0.33 3.82
N LYS A 324 30.30 -1.30 2.91
CA LYS A 324 30.55 -1.11 1.48
C LYS A 324 29.62 -0.07 0.86
N LYS A 325 28.34 -0.05 1.26
CA LYS A 325 27.37 0.93 0.76
C LYS A 325 27.70 2.36 1.18
N VAL A 326 28.17 2.56 2.42
CA VAL A 326 28.47 3.88 2.97
C VAL A 326 29.85 4.39 2.53
N THR A 327 30.86 3.51 2.49
CA THR A 327 32.26 3.90 2.23
C THR A 327 32.74 3.62 0.82
N GLY A 328 31.98 2.85 0.03
CA GLY A 328 32.39 2.35 -1.29
C GLY A 328 33.36 1.16 -1.26
N LYS A 329 33.88 0.79 -0.08
CA LYS A 329 34.91 -0.25 0.10
C LYS A 329 34.48 -1.28 1.14
N THR A 330 34.97 -2.50 1.05
CA THR A 330 34.78 -3.49 2.13
C THR A 330 35.60 -3.09 3.36
N PRO A 331 35.21 -3.52 4.59
CA PRO A 331 36.01 -3.27 5.79
C PRO A 331 37.48 -3.71 5.65
N ASN A 332 37.71 -4.87 5.02
CA ASN A 332 39.05 -5.41 4.77
C ASN A 332 39.88 -4.50 3.85
N GLU A 333 39.27 -3.98 2.78
CA GLU A 333 39.93 -3.05 1.86
C GLU A 333 40.23 -1.72 2.55
N TYR A 334 39.30 -1.21 3.37
CA TYR A 334 39.47 0.01 4.13
C TYR A 334 40.66 -0.10 5.10
N GLN A 335 40.72 -1.18 5.88
CA GLN A 335 41.81 -1.42 6.83
C GLN A 335 43.17 -1.54 6.13
N LYS A 336 43.26 -2.25 5.01
CA LYS A 336 44.51 -2.40 4.24
C LYS A 336 45.05 -1.08 3.72
N ILE A 337 44.16 -0.22 3.21
CA ILE A 337 44.55 1.11 2.70
C ILE A 337 45.12 1.95 3.84
N HIS A 338 44.43 2.00 4.97
CA HIS A 338 44.87 2.81 6.11
C HIS A 338 46.16 2.28 6.74
N ALA A 339 46.32 0.96 6.86
CA ALA A 339 47.55 0.34 7.33
C ALA A 339 48.75 0.64 6.41
N ASN A 340 48.54 0.74 5.11
CA ASN A 340 49.59 1.13 4.17
C ASN A 340 49.92 2.62 4.30
N GLU A 341 48.94 3.51 4.42
CA GLU A 341 49.15 4.95 4.63
C GLU A 341 49.97 5.25 5.90
N LEU A 342 49.67 4.57 7.02
CA LEU A 342 50.44 4.68 8.26
C LEU A 342 51.91 4.21 8.11
N ARG A 343 52.17 3.21 7.26
CA ARG A 343 53.55 2.75 6.96
C ARG A 343 54.35 3.76 6.14
N PHE A 344 53.71 4.58 5.31
CA PHE A 344 54.39 5.63 4.55
C PHE A 344 54.70 6.88 5.39
N ILE A 345 53.97 7.10 6.50
CA ILE A 345 54.16 8.27 7.38
C ILE A 345 55.27 8.02 8.44
N LYS A 346 55.58 6.76 8.78
CA LYS A 346 56.73 6.40 9.62
C LYS A 346 57.86 5.81 8.75
N PRO A 347 58.80 6.60 8.21
CA PRO A 347 59.97 6.03 7.56
C PRO A 347 60.85 5.33 8.62
N ASN A 348 61.38 4.17 8.26
CA ASN A 348 62.32 3.35 9.03
C ASN A 348 63.32 4.18 9.84
N SER A 349 63.09 4.35 11.14
CA SER A 349 64.12 4.65 12.12
C SER A 349 64.44 3.35 12.86
N GLU A 350 65.26 2.50 12.24
CA GLU A 350 66.13 1.49 12.88
C GLU A 350 66.60 0.50 11.81
N THR A 351 67.82 0.72 11.31
CA THR A 351 68.89 -0.29 11.08
C THR A 351 69.98 0.30 10.18
N VAL A 352 70.79 1.20 10.73
CA VAL A 352 72.23 1.27 10.45
C VAL A 352 72.89 1.59 11.79
N GLY A 353 73.71 0.65 12.30
CA GLY A 353 74.45 0.79 13.55
C GLY A 353 74.49 -0.52 14.31
#